data_AF-A0A7W7YMN1-F1
#
_entry.id   AF-A0A7W7YMN1-F1
#
_cell.length_a   1.000
_cell.length_b   1.000
_cell.length_c   1.000
_cell.angle_alpha   90.00
_cell.angle_beta   90.00
_cell.angle_gamma   90.00
#
_symmetry.space_group_name_H-M   'P 1'
#
loop_
_entity.id
_entity.type
_entity.pdbx_description
1 polymer ?
#
loop_
_entity_poly.entity_id
_entity_poly.type
_entity_poly.pdbx_seq_one_letter_code
_entity_poly.pdbx_strand_id
1 'polypeptide(L)'
;MKFSRLFTLGLATVALASCKTITSERLAFPNAPVSYQLVSDMVDEETIENTIKFRNLGQQIVSFDYTISDEPGIPHVDCLGPNSGLVENLYPGAEAKVKNPLDKNGEFVTLGRVTYGKRSTEELAKQYKPSTLLPATSTSGGASPLPVLEAVNAPGE
;
A
#
# COMPACT_ATOMS: atom_id res chain seq x y z
N MET A 1 -61.66 -35.89 -20.91
CA MET A 1 -60.41 -36.58 -20.51
C MET A 1 -59.27 -35.83 -21.20
N LYS A 2 -58.42 -35.04 -20.55
CA LYS A 2 -57.48 -35.25 -19.43
C LYS A 2 -56.04 -35.18 -20.00
N PHE A 3 -55.29 -34.17 -19.55
CA PHE A 3 -53.82 -34.08 -19.47
C PHE A 3 -53.02 -33.92 -20.78
N SER A 4 -51.94 -33.14 -20.88
CA SER A 4 -51.27 -32.24 -19.94
C SER A 4 -50.38 -31.29 -20.75
N ARG A 5 -50.26 -30.04 -20.29
CA ARG A 5 -49.21 -29.12 -20.72
C ARG A 5 -47.88 -29.61 -20.13
N LEU A 6 -46.84 -29.78 -20.95
CA LEU A 6 -45.47 -29.82 -20.42
C LEU A 6 -44.70 -28.62 -20.95
N PHE A 7 -44.63 -27.61 -20.08
CA PHE A 7 -43.70 -26.51 -20.13
C PHE A 7 -42.31 -27.07 -19.82
N THR A 8 -41.41 -27.15 -20.79
CA THR A 8 -39.99 -27.41 -20.53
C THR A 8 -39.34 -26.09 -20.08
N LEU A 9 -39.46 -25.80 -18.78
CA LEU A 9 -38.63 -24.81 -18.11
C LEU A 9 -37.25 -25.45 -17.89
N GLY A 10 -36.31 -25.22 -18.80
CA GLY A 10 -34.91 -25.56 -18.58
C GLY A 10 -34.35 -24.62 -17.51
N LEU A 11 -34.15 -25.14 -16.30
CA LEU A 11 -33.47 -24.43 -15.22
C LEU A 11 -32.07 -24.02 -15.71
N ALA A 12 -31.84 -22.71 -15.81
CA ALA A 12 -30.49 -22.17 -15.76
C ALA A 12 -29.94 -22.44 -14.36
N THR A 13 -29.16 -23.50 -14.20
CA THR A 13 -28.31 -23.69 -13.03
C THR A 13 -27.19 -22.67 -13.12
N VAL A 14 -27.42 -21.48 -12.56
CA VAL A 14 -26.35 -20.57 -12.21
C VAL A 14 -25.57 -21.26 -11.09
N ALA A 15 -24.49 -21.95 -11.45
CA ALA A 15 -23.51 -22.41 -10.48
C ALA A 15 -22.96 -21.14 -9.81
N LEU A 16 -23.47 -20.85 -8.63
CA LEU A 16 -22.81 -19.96 -7.69
C LEU A 16 -21.49 -20.64 -7.36
N ALA A 17 -20.44 -20.35 -8.13
CA ALA A 17 -19.07 -20.59 -7.71
C ALA A 17 -18.94 -19.90 -6.36
N SER A 18 -19.03 -20.69 -5.29
CA SER A 18 -18.81 -20.22 -3.94
C SER A 18 -17.33 -19.91 -3.82
N CYS A 19 -16.92 -18.70 -4.21
CA CYS A 19 -15.57 -18.19 -3.96
C CYS A 19 -15.29 -18.36 -2.46
N LYS A 20 -14.48 -19.35 -2.13
CA LYS A 20 -14.14 -19.64 -0.74
C LYS A 20 -13.03 -18.66 -0.35
N THR A 21 -13.41 -17.64 0.40
CA THR A 21 -12.47 -16.69 0.99
C THR A 21 -11.92 -17.24 2.30
N ILE A 22 -10.60 -17.36 2.40
CA ILE A 22 -9.89 -17.68 3.63
C ILE A 22 -9.21 -16.41 4.13
N THR A 23 -9.48 -15.99 5.36
CA THR A 23 -8.82 -14.82 5.97
C THR A 23 -7.98 -15.23 7.17
N SER A 24 -6.75 -14.74 7.22
CA SER A 24 -5.87 -14.86 8.38
C SER A 24 -6.32 -13.98 9.56
N GLU A 25 -5.63 -14.08 10.70
CA GLU A 25 -5.78 -13.14 11.82
C GLU A 25 -5.38 -11.72 11.39
N ARG A 26 -6.09 -10.73 11.94
CA ARG A 26 -5.77 -9.32 11.70
C ARG A 26 -4.71 -8.85 12.70
N LEU A 27 -3.58 -8.38 12.18
CA LEU A 27 -2.44 -7.93 12.98
C LEU A 27 -2.35 -6.41 12.97
N ALA A 28 -2.33 -5.80 14.15
CA ALA A 28 -2.16 -4.36 14.32
C ALA A 28 -0.68 -3.99 14.42
N PHE A 29 -0.28 -2.90 13.77
CA PHE A 29 1.07 -2.37 13.91
C PHE A 29 1.22 -1.65 15.25
N PRO A 30 2.28 -1.92 16.04
CA PRO A 30 2.44 -1.32 17.36
C PRO A 30 2.67 0.20 17.31
N ASN A 31 3.25 0.70 16.22
CA ASN A 31 3.68 2.10 16.08
C ASN A 31 2.83 2.91 15.08
N ALA A 32 1.73 2.36 14.57
CA ALA A 32 0.89 3.02 13.59
C ALA A 32 -0.58 2.60 13.76
N PRO A 33 -1.56 3.48 13.49
CA PRO A 33 -2.98 3.14 13.62
C PRO A 33 -3.49 2.35 12.40
N VAL A 34 -2.73 1.35 11.98
CA VAL A 34 -3.01 0.51 10.82
C VAL A 34 -2.95 -0.94 11.29
N SER A 35 -3.81 -1.77 10.71
CA SER A 35 -3.70 -3.22 10.79
C SER A 35 -3.66 -3.82 9.40
N TYR A 36 -3.15 -5.02 9.27
CA TYR A 36 -3.20 -5.79 8.05
C TYR A 36 -3.77 -7.19 8.28
N GLN A 37 -4.29 -7.78 7.21
CA GLN A 37 -4.84 -9.13 7.20
C GLN A 37 -4.60 -9.74 5.83
N LEU A 38 -4.02 -10.93 5.78
CA LEU A 38 -3.93 -11.75 4.57
C LEU A 38 -5.31 -12.35 4.26
N VAL A 39 -5.72 -12.25 3.01
CA VAL A 39 -6.98 -12.74 2.46
C VAL A 39 -6.68 -13.56 1.21
N SER A 40 -6.93 -14.85 1.26
CA SER A 40 -6.77 -15.76 0.13
C SER A 40 -8.15 -16.05 -0.46
N ASP A 41 -8.39 -15.57 -1.68
CA ASP A 41 -9.64 -15.79 -2.39
C ASP A 41 -9.47 -16.93 -3.41
N MET A 42 -10.23 -18.02 -3.26
CA MET A 42 -10.31 -19.07 -4.28
C MET A 42 -11.15 -18.57 -5.46
N VAL A 43 -10.48 -18.27 -6.58
CA VAL A 43 -11.11 -17.74 -7.82
C VAL A 43 -11.63 -18.88 -8.68
N ASP A 44 -10.90 -20.00 -8.72
CA ASP A 44 -11.30 -21.26 -9.33
C ASP A 44 -10.70 -22.45 -8.55
N GLU A 45 -10.84 -23.68 -9.06
CA GLU A 45 -10.38 -24.89 -8.36
C GLU A 45 -8.85 -24.99 -8.20
N GLU A 46 -8.08 -24.23 -8.98
CA GLU A 46 -6.60 -24.27 -9.01
C GLU A 46 -5.95 -22.90 -8.71
N THR A 47 -6.71 -21.81 -8.75
CA THR A 47 -6.22 -20.43 -8.60
C THR A 47 -6.63 -19.82 -7.26
N ILE A 48 -5.63 -19.49 -6.44
CA ILE A 48 -5.79 -18.74 -5.19
C ILE A 48 -5.15 -17.38 -5.34
N GLU A 49 -5.94 -16.31 -5.20
CA GLU A 49 -5.42 -14.94 -5.19
C GLU A 49 -5.12 -14.49 -3.76
N ASN A 50 -3.85 -14.13 -3.50
CA ASN A 50 -3.42 -13.64 -2.20
C ASN A 50 -3.48 -12.10 -2.11
N THR A 51 -4.46 -11.68 -1.33
CA THR A 51 -4.84 -10.37 -0.79
C THR A 51 -4.11 -9.83 0.44
N ILE A 52 -3.48 -8.66 0.47
CA ILE A 52 -3.27 -7.98 1.76
C ILE A 52 -4.31 -6.88 1.93
N LYS A 53 -5.09 -6.95 3.02
CA LYS A 53 -6.03 -5.92 3.42
C LYS A 53 -5.46 -5.09 4.56
N PHE A 54 -5.22 -3.82 4.29
CA PHE A 54 -4.93 -2.82 5.31
C PHE A 54 -6.21 -2.21 5.83
N ARG A 55 -6.28 -1.92 7.13
CA ARG A 55 -7.37 -1.18 7.75
C ARG A 55 -6.84 -0.08 8.65
N ASN A 56 -7.38 1.12 8.49
CA ASN A 56 -7.10 2.24 9.39
C ASN A 56 -7.94 2.09 10.68
N LEU A 57 -7.25 1.93 11.81
CA LEU A 57 -7.83 1.79 13.14
C LEU A 57 -7.90 3.13 13.89
N GLY A 58 -7.29 4.18 13.35
CA GLY A 58 -7.24 5.51 13.94
C GLY A 58 -8.42 6.40 13.56
N GLN A 59 -8.37 7.64 14.03
CA GLN A 59 -9.37 8.68 13.76
C GLN A 59 -8.95 9.68 12.67
N GLN A 60 -7.69 9.61 12.21
CA GLN A 60 -7.16 10.48 11.17
C GLN A 60 -6.99 9.71 9.86
N ILE A 61 -7.06 10.42 8.73
CA ILE A 61 -6.64 9.88 7.44
C ILE A 61 -5.14 9.59 7.51
N VAL A 62 -4.71 8.43 7.01
CA VAL A 62 -3.31 8.03 6.99
C VAL A 62 -2.85 7.64 5.59
N SER A 63 -1.61 7.96 5.26
CA SER A 63 -0.92 7.41 4.09
C SER A 63 0.36 6.72 4.56
N PHE A 64 0.75 5.63 3.92
CA PHE A 64 1.93 4.87 4.32
C PHE A 64 2.47 4.02 3.18
N ASP A 65 3.79 3.89 3.12
CA ASP A 65 4.45 2.87 2.33
C ASP A 65 4.68 1.59 3.14
N TYR A 66 4.82 0.50 2.42
CA TYR A 66 4.95 -0.83 2.99
C TYR A 66 5.86 -1.69 2.14
N THR A 67 6.40 -2.74 2.74
CA THR A 67 7.09 -3.86 2.07
C THR A 67 6.49 -5.16 2.56
N ILE A 68 6.28 -6.09 1.63
CA ILE A 68 5.80 -7.43 1.88
C ILE A 68 6.99 -8.40 1.77
N SER A 69 7.17 -9.25 2.79
CA SER A 69 8.24 -10.25 2.84
C SER A 69 7.71 -11.61 3.30
N ASP A 70 8.44 -12.67 2.92
CA ASP A 70 8.23 -14.03 3.41
C ASP A 70 8.82 -14.26 4.81
N GLU A 71 9.81 -13.44 5.19
CA GLU A 71 10.45 -13.49 6.50
C GLU A 71 10.04 -12.32 7.40
N PRO A 72 9.96 -12.54 8.73
CA PRO A 72 9.76 -11.45 9.68
C PRO A 72 11.02 -10.60 9.83
N GLY A 73 10.84 -9.30 10.05
CA GLY A 73 11.94 -8.38 10.37
C GLY A 73 12.71 -7.85 9.15
N ILE A 74 12.25 -8.14 7.93
CA ILE A 74 12.80 -7.49 6.73
C ILE A 74 12.48 -5.99 6.79
N PRO A 75 13.51 -5.12 6.78
CA PRO A 75 13.31 -3.69 6.87
C PRO A 75 12.67 -3.15 5.60
N HIS A 76 11.76 -2.19 5.76
CA HIS A 76 11.27 -1.40 4.64
C HIS A 76 12.39 -0.50 4.11
N VAL A 77 12.57 -0.47 2.79
CA VAL A 77 13.58 0.37 2.13
C VAL A 77 12.92 1.60 1.52
N ASP A 78 12.03 1.38 0.55
CA ASP A 78 11.26 2.44 -0.10
C ASP A 78 10.00 1.86 -0.77
N CYS A 79 9.09 2.74 -1.20
CA CYS A 79 7.81 2.35 -1.82
C CYS A 79 7.91 1.86 -3.28
N LEU A 80 9.09 1.96 -3.91
CA LEU A 80 9.36 1.52 -5.29
C LEU A 80 10.19 0.22 -5.32
N GLY A 81 10.63 -0.24 -4.15
CA GLY A 81 11.41 -1.44 -3.96
C GLY A 81 10.62 -2.70 -4.26
N PRO A 82 11.29 -3.85 -4.28
CA PRO A 82 10.63 -5.14 -4.49
C PRO A 82 9.54 -5.33 -3.44
N ASN A 83 8.40 -5.86 -3.88
CA ASN A 83 7.25 -6.17 -3.04
C ASN A 83 6.75 -5.02 -2.17
N SER A 84 7.02 -3.79 -2.60
CA SER A 84 6.71 -2.58 -1.86
C SER A 84 5.65 -1.76 -2.56
N GLY A 85 4.99 -0.89 -1.82
CA GLY A 85 3.93 -0.05 -2.36
C GLY A 85 3.58 1.11 -1.44
N LEU A 86 2.61 1.90 -1.89
CA LEU A 86 2.11 3.07 -1.18
C LEU A 86 0.58 2.98 -1.10
N VAL A 87 0.06 3.09 0.12
CA VAL A 87 -1.37 3.31 0.37
C VAL A 87 -1.58 4.79 0.63
N GLU A 88 -2.38 5.42 -0.21
CA GLU A 88 -2.65 6.86 -0.16
C GLU A 88 -4.00 7.14 0.52
N ASN A 89 -4.02 8.10 1.44
CA ASN A 89 -5.22 8.68 2.05
C ASN A 89 -6.27 7.65 2.53
N LEU A 90 -5.83 6.64 3.28
CA LEU A 90 -6.72 5.65 3.89
C LEU A 90 -7.55 6.31 5.01
N TYR A 91 -8.86 6.42 4.78
CA TYR A 91 -9.79 7.05 5.72
C TYR A 91 -10.00 6.22 6.99
N PRO A 92 -10.35 6.86 8.13
CA PRO A 92 -10.69 6.17 9.37
C PRO A 92 -11.70 5.04 9.16
N GLY A 93 -11.38 3.84 9.64
CA GLY A 93 -12.22 2.65 9.51
C GLY A 93 -12.25 2.00 8.13
N ALA A 94 -11.72 2.66 7.10
CA ALA A 94 -11.69 2.14 5.73
C ALA A 94 -10.62 1.05 5.56
N GLU A 95 -10.80 0.23 4.52
CA GLU A 95 -9.88 -0.83 4.14
C GLU A 95 -9.30 -0.57 2.74
N ALA A 96 -8.01 -0.86 2.56
CA ALA A 96 -7.34 -0.89 1.26
C ALA A 96 -6.86 -2.30 0.98
N LYS A 97 -7.15 -2.83 -0.21
CA LYS A 97 -6.66 -4.13 -0.66
C LYS A 97 -5.48 -3.92 -1.60
N VAL A 98 -4.41 -4.68 -1.40
CA VAL A 98 -3.26 -4.72 -2.30
C VAL A 98 -2.96 -6.16 -2.69
N LYS A 99 -2.52 -6.38 -3.92
CA LYS A 99 -2.11 -7.71 -4.39
C LYS A 99 -0.84 -8.11 -3.67
N ASN A 100 -0.74 -9.37 -3.27
CA ASN A 100 0.53 -9.91 -2.84
C ASN A 100 1.40 -10.35 -4.02
N PRO A 101 2.60 -9.79 -4.19
CA PRO A 101 3.52 -10.21 -5.25
C PRO A 101 4.25 -11.54 -4.97
N LEU A 102 4.21 -12.06 -3.73
CA LEU A 102 4.90 -13.29 -3.36
C LEU A 102 4.07 -14.56 -3.62
N ASP A 103 2.75 -14.42 -3.87
CA ASP A 103 1.79 -15.51 -4.11
C ASP A 103 1.92 -16.68 -3.10
N LYS A 104 2.31 -16.39 -1.85
CA LYS A 104 2.54 -17.40 -0.78
C LYS A 104 1.64 -17.13 0.43
N ASN A 105 1.51 -18.09 1.33
CA ASN A 105 0.71 -17.90 2.56
C ASN A 105 1.48 -17.23 3.72
N GLY A 106 2.76 -16.87 3.53
CA GLY A 106 3.61 -16.27 4.55
C GLY A 106 4.02 -14.88 4.13
N GLU A 107 3.38 -13.86 4.69
CA GLU A 107 3.48 -12.50 4.15
C GLU A 107 3.48 -11.50 5.33
N PHE A 108 4.67 -11.34 5.91
CA PHE A 108 4.93 -10.31 6.90
C PHE A 108 4.92 -8.96 6.19
N VAL A 109 4.26 -7.99 6.82
CA VAL A 109 4.26 -6.62 6.30
C VAL A 109 5.09 -5.77 7.23
N THR A 110 6.01 -5.02 6.64
CA THR A 110 6.76 -3.98 7.33
C THR A 110 6.27 -2.63 6.81
N LEU A 111 5.83 -1.76 7.72
CA LEU A 111 5.52 -0.37 7.39
C LEU A 111 6.79 0.45 7.30
N GLY A 112 6.84 1.35 6.31
CA GLY A 112 7.81 2.41 6.25
C GLY A 112 7.33 3.65 6.99
N ARG A 113 7.27 4.76 6.28
CA ARG A 113 6.86 6.06 6.77
C ARG A 113 5.33 6.19 6.79
N VAL A 114 4.79 6.58 7.94
CA VAL A 114 3.36 6.90 8.08
C VAL A 114 3.17 8.41 8.13
N THR A 115 2.24 8.93 7.35
CA THR A 115 1.81 10.33 7.38
C THR A 115 0.35 10.44 7.75
N TYR A 116 0.03 11.53 8.44
CA TYR A 116 -1.31 11.82 8.96
C TYR A 116 -1.92 13.01 8.24
N GLY A 117 -3.25 12.98 8.11
CA GLY A 117 -4.03 13.98 7.39
C GLY A 117 -4.17 13.66 5.90
N LYS A 118 -5.14 14.31 5.26
CA LYS A 118 -5.33 14.24 3.81
C LYS A 118 -4.22 15.01 3.12
N ARG A 119 -3.60 14.41 2.10
CA ARG A 119 -2.56 15.05 1.27
C ARG A 119 -2.86 14.86 -0.21
N SER A 120 -2.39 15.79 -1.04
CA SER A 120 -2.47 15.62 -2.49
C SER A 120 -1.50 14.53 -2.97
N THR A 121 -1.76 13.96 -4.14
CA THR A 121 -0.86 12.96 -4.74
C THR A 121 0.53 13.55 -5.01
N GLU A 122 0.66 14.85 -5.33
CA GLU A 122 1.97 15.48 -5.51
C GLU A 122 2.74 15.61 -4.19
N GLU A 123 2.05 15.91 -3.08
CA GLU A 123 2.65 15.97 -1.74
C GLU A 123 3.10 14.59 -1.27
N LEU A 124 2.31 13.56 -1.55
CA LEU A 124 2.66 12.17 -1.27
C LEU A 124 3.83 11.70 -2.13
N ALA A 125 3.85 12.04 -3.43
CA ALA A 125 4.97 11.73 -4.31
C ALA A 125 6.28 12.37 -3.83
N LYS A 126 6.26 13.63 -3.36
CA LYS A 126 7.42 14.27 -2.71
C LYS A 126 7.91 13.52 -1.48
N GLN A 127 6.98 13.01 -0.69
CA GLN A 127 7.29 12.38 0.59
C GLN A 127 7.80 10.94 0.46
N TYR A 128 7.21 10.18 -0.48
CA TYR A 128 7.37 8.74 -0.62
C TYR A 128 8.18 8.33 -1.86
N LYS A 129 8.23 9.18 -2.89
CA LYS A 129 8.95 8.91 -4.15
C LYS A 129 9.92 10.06 -4.51
N PRO A 130 10.78 10.52 -3.58
CA PRO A 130 11.62 11.69 -3.81
C PRO A 130 12.54 11.55 -5.03
N SER A 131 13.04 10.33 -5.31
CA SER A 131 13.95 10.06 -6.43
C SER A 131 13.28 10.09 -7.82
N THR A 132 11.94 10.08 -7.88
CA THR A 132 11.19 10.15 -9.15
C THR A 132 10.79 11.57 -9.54
N LEU A 133 10.93 12.52 -8.61
CA LEU A 133 10.77 13.91 -8.94
C LEU A 133 12.03 14.35 -9.66
N LEU A 134 11.92 14.50 -10.98
CA LEU A 134 12.92 15.24 -11.74
C LEU A 134 13.17 16.56 -11.01
N PRO A 135 14.43 16.94 -10.74
CA PRO A 135 14.71 18.25 -10.20
C PRO A 135 14.03 19.25 -11.13
N ALA A 136 13.19 20.12 -10.58
CA ALA A 136 12.62 21.20 -11.35
C ALA A 136 13.78 21.86 -12.09
N THR A 137 13.74 21.86 -13.42
CA THR A 137 14.75 22.51 -14.23
C THR A 137 14.75 23.97 -13.82
N SER A 138 15.64 24.32 -12.89
CA SER A 138 15.91 25.69 -12.51
C SER A 138 16.32 26.37 -13.80
N THR A 139 15.44 27.18 -14.36
CA THR A 139 15.84 28.12 -15.40
C THR A 139 17.00 28.90 -14.81
N SER A 140 18.20 28.69 -15.37
CA SER A 140 19.43 29.35 -14.99
C SER A 140 19.25 30.85 -15.16
N GLY A 141 18.96 31.54 -14.06
CA GLY A 141 18.80 32.98 -13.99
C GLY A 141 19.46 33.50 -12.73
N GLY A 142 20.74 33.88 -12.85
CA GLY A 142 21.44 34.72 -11.88
C GLY A 142 21.98 34.00 -10.64
N ALA A 143 23.19 33.45 -10.74
CA ALA A 143 23.98 33.14 -9.57
C ALA A 143 24.37 34.45 -8.86
N SER A 144 23.75 34.76 -7.73
CA SER A 144 24.33 35.68 -6.75
C SER A 144 25.36 34.90 -5.91
N PRO A 145 26.64 35.29 -5.90
CA PRO A 145 27.65 34.60 -5.11
C PRO A 145 27.38 34.81 -3.61
N LEU A 146 27.52 33.73 -2.84
CA LEU A 146 27.53 33.74 -1.38
C LEU A 146 28.66 34.67 -0.87
N PRO A 147 28.43 35.50 0.17
CA PRO A 147 29.49 36.30 0.75
C PRO A 147 30.55 35.39 1.38
N VAL A 148 31.79 35.54 0.92
CA VAL A 148 32.97 34.93 1.53
C VAL A 148 33.17 35.57 2.90
N LEU A 149 33.08 34.77 3.97
CA LEU A 149 33.53 35.20 5.30
C LEU A 149 35.05 35.23 5.27
N GLU A 150 35.63 36.43 5.34
CA GLU A 150 37.08 36.63 5.50
C GLU A 150 37.55 35.95 6.79
N ALA A 151 38.56 35.09 6.66
CA ALA A 151 39.27 34.53 7.80
C ALA A 151 39.96 35.67 8.56
N VAL A 152 39.53 35.92 9.79
CA VAL A 152 40.15 36.91 10.67
C VAL A 152 41.59 36.49 10.96
N ASN A 153 42.52 37.34 10.55
CA ASN A 153 43.94 37.22 10.84
C ASN A 153 44.14 37.48 12.34
N ALA A 154 44.62 36.50 13.11
CA ALA A 154 45.02 36.72 14.49
C ALA A 154 46.43 37.32 14.52
N PRO A 155 46.67 38.47 15.19
CA PRO A 155 48.02 38.96 15.43
C PRO A 155 48.68 38.10 16.52
N GLY A 156 49.98 37.86 16.37
CA GLY A 156 50.72 36.87 17.14
C GLY A 156 51.02 37.21 18.59
N GLU A 157 51.62 36.22 19.26
CA GLU A 157 52.72 36.30 20.22
C GLU A 157 53.52 35.00 20.12
#